data_AF-A0A4W3H887-F1
#
_entry.id   AF-A0A4W3H887-F1
#
_cell.length_a   1.000
_cell.length_b   1.000
_cell.length_c   1.000
_cell.angle_alpha   90.00
_cell.angle_beta   90.00
_cell.angle_gamma   90.00
#
_symmetry.space_group_name_H-M   'P 1'
#
loop_
_entity.id
_entity.type
_entity.pdbx_description
1 polymer ?
#
loop_
_entity_poly.entity_id
_entity_poly.type
_entity_poly.pdbx_seq_one_letter_code
_entity_poly.pdbx_strand_id
1 'polypeptide(L)'
;CPPDLKGAQTTCWDHPKMTELYQSLAALNNIKFSAYRTAMKLRRVQKALRLDLLSMSSASATFTQHELQHSDQAIDVLQIIQSLTAMYDQLEQERGIILNVPLSVDMCLNWLLNVYDTGRNGKIRALSFKTGIVALCNAEVEEKYQFLYEQVSGAGGQCDQRQLSLLLHEAIQIPRQLGEVAAFGGSNVEPSIRSCFRFKCYGLPRSRYNCHDLLYNIIYCFISVILPSVASYLEGGWR
;
A
#
# COMPACT_ATOMS: atom_id res chain seq x y z
N CYS A 1 -35.16 -39.78 7.15
CA CYS A 1 -34.75 -38.37 6.95
C CYS A 1 -33.24 -38.28 7.14
N PRO A 2 -32.46 -37.83 6.15
CA PRO A 2 -31.07 -37.48 6.41
C PRO A 2 -31.02 -36.13 7.17
N PRO A 3 -30.03 -35.92 8.05
CA PRO A 3 -29.92 -34.68 8.80
C PRO A 3 -29.47 -33.54 7.88
N ASP A 4 -30.23 -32.45 7.92
CA ASP A 4 -29.91 -31.18 7.26
C ASP A 4 -28.50 -30.70 7.63
N LEU A 5 -27.65 -30.57 6.61
CA LEU A 5 -26.46 -29.73 6.67
C LEU A 5 -26.91 -28.28 6.87
N LYS A 6 -26.97 -27.85 8.13
CA LYS A 6 -27.02 -26.42 8.47
C LYS A 6 -25.71 -25.78 7.99
N GLY A 7 -25.73 -25.19 6.81
CA GLY A 7 -24.70 -24.26 6.38
C GLY A 7 -24.55 -23.19 7.45
N ALA A 8 -23.35 -23.10 8.04
CA ALA A 8 -23.05 -22.06 9.00
C ALA A 8 -23.25 -20.70 8.31
N GLN A 9 -24.31 -19.99 8.69
CA GLN A 9 -24.52 -18.60 8.29
C GLN A 9 -23.56 -17.73 9.09
N THR A 10 -22.28 -17.75 8.70
CA THR A 10 -21.28 -16.81 9.20
C THR A 10 -21.29 -15.59 8.30
N THR A 11 -21.64 -14.43 8.84
CA THR A 11 -21.40 -13.14 8.18
C THR A 11 -19.89 -12.88 8.19
N CYS A 12 -19.25 -13.02 7.03
CA CYS A 12 -17.83 -12.71 6.85
C CYS A 12 -17.71 -11.38 6.11
N TRP A 13 -16.93 -10.45 6.67
CA TRP A 13 -16.60 -9.18 6.01
C TRP A 13 -15.63 -9.38 4.84
N ASP A 14 -14.88 -10.48 4.85
CA ASP A 14 -13.93 -10.81 3.81
C ASP A 14 -14.60 -11.55 2.65
N HIS A 15 -14.34 -11.08 1.43
CA HIS A 15 -14.70 -11.79 0.22
C HIS A 15 -14.04 -13.19 0.24
N PRO A 16 -14.70 -14.28 -0.17
CA PRO A 16 -14.14 -15.64 -0.08
C PRO A 16 -12.73 -15.78 -0.70
N LYS A 17 -12.51 -15.15 -1.86
CA LYS A 17 -11.17 -15.12 -2.50
C LYS A 17 -10.13 -14.33 -1.72
N MET A 18 -10.53 -13.36 -0.90
CA MET A 18 -9.62 -12.65 0.00
C MET A 18 -9.18 -13.57 1.15
N THR A 19 -10.11 -14.36 1.70
CA THR A 19 -9.79 -15.39 2.69
C THR A 19 -8.82 -16.43 2.13
N GLU A 20 -9.05 -16.92 0.91
CA GLU A 20 -8.13 -17.81 0.20
C GLU A 20 -6.75 -17.17 -0.02
N LEU A 21 -6.72 -15.88 -0.40
CA LEU A 21 -5.48 -15.13 -0.53
C LEU A 21 -4.70 -15.12 0.79
N TYR A 22 -5.32 -14.72 1.90
CA TYR A 22 -4.65 -14.68 3.21
C TYR A 22 -4.17 -16.06 3.68
N GLN A 23 -4.96 -17.12 3.47
CA GLN A 23 -4.54 -18.50 3.74
C GLN A 23 -3.28 -18.86 2.93
N SER A 24 -3.24 -18.44 1.65
CA SER A 24 -2.07 -18.68 0.81
C SER A 24 -0.83 -17.89 1.24
N LEU A 25 -0.99 -16.75 1.91
CA LEU A 25 0.12 -15.98 2.49
C LEU A 25 0.76 -16.70 3.68
N ALA A 26 -0.02 -17.50 4.43
CA ALA A 26 0.50 -18.26 5.57
C ALA A 26 1.55 -19.30 5.16
N ALA A 27 1.48 -19.81 3.93
CA ALA A 27 2.48 -20.71 3.37
C ALA A 27 3.89 -20.09 3.27
N LEU A 28 3.99 -18.76 3.31
CA LEU A 28 5.25 -18.02 3.26
C LEU A 28 5.87 -17.79 4.65
N ASN A 29 5.21 -18.22 5.74
CA ASN A 29 5.66 -17.99 7.11
C ASN A 29 7.00 -18.69 7.45
N ASN A 30 7.38 -19.71 6.69
CA ASN A 30 8.65 -20.43 6.85
C ASN A 30 9.87 -19.67 6.29
N ILE A 31 9.68 -18.59 5.54
CA ILE A 31 10.78 -17.77 5.04
C ILE A 31 11.49 -17.11 6.22
N LYS A 32 12.79 -17.38 6.40
CA LYS A 32 13.58 -16.92 7.56
C LYS A 32 13.74 -15.40 7.61
N PHE A 33 14.07 -14.77 6.48
CA PHE A 33 14.30 -13.33 6.41
C PHE A 33 12.96 -12.58 6.36
N SER A 34 12.68 -11.79 7.40
CA SER A 34 11.38 -11.11 7.57
C SER A 34 11.05 -10.11 6.47
N ALA A 35 12.04 -9.32 6.04
CA ALA A 35 11.88 -8.39 4.92
C ALA A 35 11.50 -9.14 3.63
N TYR A 36 12.22 -10.21 3.31
CA TYR A 36 11.94 -11.03 2.12
C TYR A 36 10.57 -11.73 2.20
N ARG A 37 10.21 -12.25 3.38
CA ARG A 37 8.89 -12.84 3.63
C ARG A 37 7.78 -11.83 3.39
N THR A 38 7.92 -10.63 3.92
CA THR A 38 6.94 -9.54 3.73
C THR A 38 6.84 -9.15 2.26
N ALA A 39 7.97 -8.99 1.57
CA ALA A 39 7.99 -8.69 0.14
C ALA A 39 7.28 -9.78 -0.69
N MET A 40 7.52 -11.06 -0.38
CA MET A 40 6.84 -12.18 -1.06
C MET A 40 5.35 -12.21 -0.78
N LYS A 41 4.92 -11.93 0.46
CA LYS A 41 3.50 -11.78 0.79
C LYS A 41 2.87 -10.64 0.01
N LEU A 42 3.51 -9.47 -0.02
CA LEU A 42 3.03 -8.30 -0.77
C LEU A 42 2.99 -8.55 -2.27
N ARG A 43 3.98 -9.25 -2.84
CA ARG A 43 3.97 -9.63 -4.26
C ARG A 43 2.77 -10.52 -4.60
N ARG A 44 2.39 -11.43 -3.70
CA ARG A 44 1.22 -12.29 -3.88
C ARG A 44 -0.09 -11.51 -3.77
N VAL A 45 -0.19 -10.56 -2.84
CA VAL A 45 -1.31 -9.60 -2.78
C VAL A 45 -1.36 -8.77 -4.06
N GLN A 46 -0.25 -8.19 -4.49
CA GLN A 46 -0.13 -7.36 -5.69
C GLN A 46 -0.69 -8.06 -6.93
N LYS A 47 -0.26 -9.30 -7.19
CA LYS A 47 -0.73 -10.12 -8.32
C LYS A 47 -2.20 -10.50 -8.19
N ALA A 48 -2.66 -10.84 -6.99
CA ALA A 48 -4.07 -11.17 -6.75
C ALA A 48 -5.00 -9.98 -7.01
N LEU A 49 -4.53 -8.77 -6.70
CA LEU A 49 -5.23 -7.51 -6.94
C LEU A 49 -4.99 -6.94 -8.35
N ARG A 50 -4.12 -7.54 -9.18
CA ARG A 50 -3.73 -7.03 -10.51
C ARG A 50 -3.08 -5.64 -10.51
N LEU A 51 -2.64 -5.15 -9.35
CA LEU A 51 -1.95 -3.85 -9.25
C LEU A 51 -0.52 -3.92 -9.82
N ASP A 52 0.02 -5.12 -10.05
CA ASP A 52 1.26 -5.33 -10.80
C ASP A 52 1.16 -4.98 -12.30
N LEU A 53 -0.05 -4.69 -12.79
CA LEU A 53 -0.29 -4.23 -14.15
C LEU A 53 -0.56 -2.72 -14.23
N LEU A 54 -0.86 -2.07 -13.10
CA LEU A 54 -1.22 -0.65 -13.00
C LEU A 54 0.03 0.22 -12.99
N SER A 55 0.22 1.11 -13.95
CA SER A 55 1.35 2.04 -13.96
C SER A 55 1.15 3.19 -12.96
N MET A 56 2.23 3.89 -12.59
CA MET A 56 2.13 5.13 -11.81
C MET A 56 1.32 6.21 -12.53
N SER A 57 1.52 6.35 -13.85
CA SER A 57 0.85 7.36 -14.66
C SER A 57 -0.66 7.16 -14.67
N SER A 58 -1.12 5.92 -14.86
CA SER A 58 -2.55 5.60 -14.89
C SER A 58 -3.17 5.78 -13.50
N ALA A 59 -2.50 5.35 -12.43
CA ALA A 59 -2.95 5.61 -11.05
C ALA A 59 -3.10 7.11 -10.75
N SER A 60 -2.10 7.91 -11.13
CA SER A 60 -2.07 9.37 -10.93
C SER A 60 -3.17 10.09 -11.72
N ALA A 61 -3.42 9.65 -12.96
CA ALA A 61 -4.52 10.15 -13.77
C ALA A 61 -5.87 9.91 -13.09
N THR A 62 -6.11 8.70 -12.56
CA THR A 62 -7.37 8.40 -11.87
C THR A 62 -7.54 9.20 -10.58
N PHE A 63 -6.47 9.39 -9.78
CA PHE A 63 -6.53 10.24 -8.60
C PHE A 63 -6.92 11.68 -8.95
N THR A 64 -6.44 12.18 -10.09
CA THR A 64 -6.77 13.52 -10.57
C THR A 64 -8.21 13.62 -11.05
N GLN A 65 -8.66 12.65 -11.83
CA GLN A 65 -10.01 12.58 -12.35
C GLN A 65 -11.08 12.52 -11.24
N HIS A 66 -10.77 11.87 -10.12
CA HIS A 66 -11.68 11.71 -8.98
C HIS A 66 -11.45 12.78 -7.89
N GLU A 67 -10.75 13.87 -8.21
CA GLU A 67 -10.53 15.02 -7.31
C GLU A 67 -9.82 14.65 -5.98
N LEU A 68 -9.03 13.59 -5.99
CA LEU A 68 -8.36 13.07 -4.80
C LEU A 68 -7.11 13.86 -4.41
N GLN A 69 -6.95 15.10 -4.86
CA GLN A 69 -5.71 15.88 -4.70
C GLN A 69 -5.39 16.18 -3.23
N HIS A 70 -6.40 16.52 -2.42
CA HIS A 70 -6.20 16.81 -1.00
C HIS A 70 -6.01 15.54 -0.19
N SER A 71 -4.80 15.28 0.29
CA SER A 71 -4.43 14.07 1.05
C SER A 71 -5.24 13.85 2.35
N ASP A 72 -5.69 14.93 2.98
CA ASP A 72 -6.43 14.89 4.26
C ASP A 72 -7.94 14.61 4.11
N GLN A 73 -8.48 14.68 2.88
CA GLN A 73 -9.91 14.46 2.68
C GLN A 73 -10.31 13.00 2.99
N ALA A 74 -11.48 12.82 3.59
CA ALA A 74 -12.05 11.50 3.82
C ALA A 74 -12.81 11.05 2.56
N ILE A 75 -12.51 9.84 2.11
CA ILE A 75 -13.13 9.18 0.95
C ILE A 75 -14.01 8.05 1.49
N ASP A 76 -15.27 8.01 1.05
CA ASP A 76 -16.18 6.91 1.40
C ASP A 76 -16.06 5.69 0.48
N VAL A 77 -16.70 4.58 0.87
CA VAL A 77 -16.68 3.33 0.10
C VAL A 77 -17.13 3.52 -1.36
N LEU A 78 -18.12 4.37 -1.62
CA LEU A 78 -18.64 4.57 -2.97
C LEU A 78 -17.59 5.26 -3.86
N GLN A 79 -16.94 6.31 -3.35
CA GLN A 79 -15.86 6.99 -4.05
C GLN A 79 -14.66 6.08 -4.31
N ILE A 80 -14.34 5.17 -3.36
CA ILE A 80 -13.30 4.15 -3.57
C ILE A 80 -13.69 3.20 -4.71
N ILE A 81 -14.92 2.68 -4.70
CA ILE A 81 -15.44 1.79 -5.76
C ILE A 81 -15.36 2.47 -7.12
N GLN A 82 -15.79 3.72 -7.23
CA GLN A 82 -15.76 4.50 -8.48
C GLN A 82 -14.32 4.66 -8.98
N SER A 83 -13.41 5.07 -8.10
CA SER A 83 -11.99 5.23 -8.45
C SER A 83 -11.36 3.92 -8.90
N LEU A 84 -11.62 2.82 -8.19
CA LEU A 84 -11.11 1.49 -8.54
C LEU A 84 -11.69 0.98 -9.86
N THR A 85 -12.99 1.18 -10.09
CA THR A 85 -13.65 0.78 -11.35
C THR A 85 -12.99 1.48 -12.53
N ALA A 86 -12.82 2.80 -12.44
CA ALA A 86 -12.13 3.57 -13.46
C ALA A 86 -10.68 3.09 -13.69
N MET A 87 -9.93 2.79 -12.62
CA MET A 87 -8.57 2.24 -12.77
C MET A 87 -8.56 0.91 -13.51
N TYR A 88 -9.44 -0.03 -13.16
CA TYR A 88 -9.45 -1.36 -13.77
C TYR A 88 -10.01 -1.35 -15.20
N ASP A 89 -11.01 -0.51 -15.51
CA ASP A 89 -11.52 -0.33 -16.87
C ASP A 89 -10.42 0.24 -17.79
N GLN A 90 -9.71 1.28 -17.32
CA GLN A 90 -8.58 1.85 -18.05
C GLN A 90 -7.45 0.81 -18.22
N LEU A 91 -7.15 0.04 -17.17
CA LEU A 91 -6.13 -1.01 -17.22
C LEU A 91 -6.47 -2.12 -18.21
N GLU A 92 -7.75 -2.53 -18.28
CA GLU A 92 -8.23 -3.51 -19.27
C GLU A 92 -7.98 -3.01 -20.70
N GLN A 93 -8.35 -1.75 -20.97
CA GLN A 93 -8.18 -1.10 -22.28
C GLN A 93 -6.70 -0.92 -22.65
N GLU A 94 -5.88 -0.37 -21.75
CA GLU A 94 -4.46 -0.07 -21.98
C GLU A 94 -3.63 -1.34 -22.22
N ARG A 95 -3.97 -2.43 -21.53
CA ARG A 95 -3.23 -3.70 -21.63
C ARG A 95 -3.79 -4.64 -22.69
N GLY A 96 -5.00 -4.38 -23.22
CA GLY A 96 -5.67 -5.27 -24.17
C GLY A 96 -5.93 -6.67 -23.60
N ILE A 97 -6.23 -6.74 -22.30
CA ILE A 97 -6.50 -8.00 -21.58
C ILE A 97 -8.00 -8.09 -21.24
N ILE A 98 -8.44 -9.24 -20.71
CA ILE A 98 -9.79 -9.40 -20.17
C ILE A 98 -9.68 -9.51 -18.65
N LEU A 99 -10.31 -8.58 -17.95
CA LEU A 99 -10.38 -8.55 -16.49
C LEU A 99 -11.78 -8.85 -16.01
N ASN A 100 -11.86 -9.55 -14.88
CA ASN A 100 -13.10 -9.50 -14.09
C ASN A 100 -13.04 -8.22 -13.25
N VAL A 101 -13.44 -7.09 -13.85
CA VAL A 101 -13.41 -5.77 -13.20
C VAL A 101 -14.19 -5.77 -11.87
N PRO A 102 -15.45 -6.26 -11.78
CA PRO A 102 -16.18 -6.29 -10.52
C PRO A 102 -15.44 -7.01 -9.40
N LEU A 103 -14.89 -8.20 -9.68
CA LEU A 103 -14.12 -8.94 -8.69
C LEU A 103 -12.82 -8.21 -8.28
N SER A 104 -12.16 -7.57 -9.24
CA SER A 104 -10.89 -6.86 -8.98
C SER A 104 -11.13 -5.63 -8.09
N VAL A 105 -12.24 -4.92 -8.31
CA VAL A 105 -12.73 -3.83 -7.46
C VAL A 105 -13.04 -4.37 -6.05
N ASP A 106 -13.83 -5.43 -5.92
CA ASP A 106 -14.21 -6.00 -4.62
C ASP A 106 -12.99 -6.46 -3.80
N MET A 107 -12.07 -7.17 -4.44
CA MET A 107 -10.84 -7.65 -3.79
C MET A 107 -9.95 -6.48 -3.35
N CYS A 108 -9.79 -5.45 -4.18
CA CYS A 108 -8.96 -4.30 -3.88
C CYS A 108 -9.58 -3.39 -2.81
N LEU A 109 -10.89 -3.17 -2.87
CA LEU A 109 -11.66 -2.48 -1.83
C LEU A 109 -11.50 -3.22 -0.49
N ASN A 110 -11.68 -4.54 -0.48
CA ASN A 110 -11.56 -5.36 0.72
C ASN A 110 -10.16 -5.24 1.34
N TRP A 111 -9.11 -5.31 0.52
CA TRP A 111 -7.73 -5.06 0.95
C TRP A 111 -7.57 -3.66 1.59
N LEU A 112 -8.01 -2.60 0.91
CA LEU A 112 -7.88 -1.23 1.40
C LEU A 112 -8.61 -1.00 2.73
N LEU A 113 -9.84 -1.51 2.86
CA LEU A 113 -10.61 -1.39 4.10
C LEU A 113 -10.00 -2.22 5.23
N ASN A 114 -9.43 -3.39 4.93
CA ASN A 114 -8.71 -4.19 5.92
C ASN A 114 -7.45 -3.47 6.43
N VAL A 115 -6.71 -2.80 5.55
CA VAL A 115 -5.51 -2.04 5.93
C VAL A 115 -5.85 -0.76 6.68
N TYR A 116 -6.84 0.02 6.20
CA TYR A 116 -7.03 1.42 6.60
C TYR A 116 -8.35 1.73 7.32
N ASP A 117 -9.34 0.85 7.28
CA ASP A 117 -10.64 1.01 7.97
C ASP A 117 -10.96 -0.19 8.87
N THR A 118 -10.04 -0.51 9.78
CA THR A 118 -10.24 -1.59 10.75
C THR A 118 -11.45 -1.38 11.68
N GLY A 119 -11.87 -0.12 11.85
CA GLY A 119 -13.07 0.25 12.60
C GLY A 119 -14.38 0.07 11.82
N ARG A 120 -14.32 -0.25 10.51
CA ARG A 120 -15.47 -0.40 9.61
C ARG A 120 -16.39 0.81 9.60
N ASN A 121 -15.80 2.00 9.58
CA ASN A 121 -16.51 3.27 9.50
C ASN A 121 -16.99 3.60 8.08
N GLY A 122 -16.52 2.85 7.07
CA GLY A 122 -16.86 3.05 5.66
C GLY A 122 -16.14 4.24 5.03
N LYS A 123 -15.05 4.73 5.65
CA LYS A 123 -14.27 5.87 5.17
C LYS A 123 -12.78 5.68 5.45
N ILE A 124 -11.93 6.11 4.51
CA ILE A 124 -10.47 6.20 4.68
C ILE A 124 -9.97 7.57 4.21
N ARG A 125 -8.75 7.97 4.57
CA ARG A 125 -8.15 9.20 4.03
C ARG A 125 -7.72 9.01 2.59
N ALA A 126 -7.71 10.09 1.81
CA ALA A 126 -7.13 10.06 0.46
C ALA A 126 -5.65 9.68 0.47
N LEU A 127 -4.88 10.12 1.48
CA LEU A 127 -3.51 9.68 1.68
C LEU A 127 -3.40 8.15 1.84
N SER A 128 -4.30 7.55 2.63
CA SER A 128 -4.36 6.10 2.84
C SER A 128 -4.65 5.35 1.54
N PHE A 129 -5.66 5.81 0.80
CA PHE A 129 -6.02 5.24 -0.50
C PHE A 129 -4.85 5.29 -1.49
N LYS A 130 -4.26 6.47 -1.68
CA LYS A 130 -3.08 6.67 -2.54
C LYS A 130 -1.92 5.79 -2.11
N THR A 131 -1.61 5.74 -0.81
CA THR A 131 -0.53 4.92 -0.26
C THR A 131 -0.73 3.44 -0.56
N GLY A 132 -1.94 2.91 -0.35
CA GLY A 132 -2.25 1.51 -0.63
C GLY A 132 -2.11 1.13 -2.11
N ILE A 133 -2.59 2.00 -3.02
CA ILE A 133 -2.49 1.78 -4.47
C ILE A 133 -1.05 1.92 -4.96
N VAL A 134 -0.39 3.02 -4.62
CA VAL A 134 0.98 3.33 -5.06
C VAL A 134 1.99 2.32 -4.50
N ALA A 135 1.75 1.81 -3.29
CA ALA A 135 2.59 0.76 -2.75
C ALA A 135 2.67 -0.45 -3.70
N LEU A 136 1.52 -0.84 -4.24
CA LEU A 136 1.34 -2.04 -5.04
C LEU A 136 1.33 -1.81 -6.55
N CYS A 137 1.36 -0.58 -7.05
CA CYS A 137 1.40 -0.33 -8.49
C CYS A 137 2.72 -0.81 -9.13
N ASN A 138 2.77 -0.90 -10.45
CA ASN A 138 3.95 -1.23 -11.24
C ASN A 138 4.72 0.04 -11.60
N ALA A 139 5.68 0.38 -10.75
CA ALA A 139 6.52 1.56 -10.86
C ALA A 139 7.84 1.32 -10.11
N GLU A 140 8.86 2.10 -10.43
CA GLU A 140 10.13 2.03 -9.71
C GLU A 140 9.96 2.52 -8.27
N VAL A 141 10.82 2.01 -7.37
CA VAL A 141 10.77 2.38 -5.94
C VAL A 141 10.95 3.88 -5.76
N GLU A 142 11.85 4.49 -6.53
CA GLU A 142 12.13 5.92 -6.49
C GLU A 142 10.89 6.75 -6.90
N GLU A 143 10.25 6.39 -8.01
CA GLU A 143 9.03 7.06 -8.50
C GLU A 143 7.89 6.99 -7.47
N LYS A 144 7.66 5.81 -6.89
CA LYS A 144 6.66 5.61 -5.83
C LYS A 144 6.95 6.42 -4.58
N TYR A 145 8.19 6.45 -4.14
CA TYR A 145 8.60 7.24 -2.99
C TYR A 145 8.41 8.73 -3.25
N GLN A 146 8.86 9.22 -4.40
CA GLN A 146 8.69 10.61 -4.79
C GLN A 146 7.22 11.01 -4.79
N PHE A 147 6.36 10.22 -5.43
CA PHE A 147 4.93 10.48 -5.45
C PHE A 147 4.34 10.58 -4.03
N LEU A 148 4.64 9.61 -3.16
CA LEU A 148 4.11 9.57 -1.78
C LEU A 148 4.66 10.69 -0.90
N TYR A 149 5.92 11.06 -1.09
CA TYR A 149 6.52 12.20 -0.41
C TYR A 149 5.84 13.50 -0.81
N GLU A 150 5.56 13.70 -2.10
CA GLU A 150 4.83 14.85 -2.62
C GLU A 150 3.43 14.97 -1.99
N GLN A 151 2.79 13.84 -1.63
CA GLN A 151 1.47 13.86 -0.99
C GLN A 151 1.46 14.46 0.43
N VAL A 152 2.61 14.51 1.10
CA VAL A 152 2.74 15.05 2.47
C VAL A 152 3.62 16.29 2.55
N SER A 153 4.44 16.56 1.53
CA SER A 153 5.33 17.72 1.49
C SER A 153 4.58 19.05 1.41
N GLY A 154 5.13 20.09 2.06
CA GLY A 154 4.56 21.43 2.01
C GLY A 154 4.95 22.19 0.75
N ALA A 155 4.40 23.40 0.59
CA ALA A 155 4.77 24.31 -0.49
C ALA A 155 6.30 24.54 -0.49
N GLY A 156 6.97 24.13 -1.57
CA GLY A 156 8.42 24.16 -1.71
C GLY A 156 9.13 22.79 -1.63
N GLY A 157 8.39 21.68 -1.60
CA GLY A 157 8.97 20.32 -1.65
C GLY A 157 9.66 19.87 -0.36
N GLN A 158 9.43 20.61 0.73
CA GLN A 158 10.02 20.34 2.03
C GLN A 158 9.04 19.58 2.93
N CYS A 159 9.57 18.64 3.71
CA CYS A 159 8.80 17.83 4.64
C CYS A 159 9.33 18.01 6.07
N ASP A 160 8.44 18.30 7.01
CA ASP A 160 8.72 18.35 8.44
C ASP A 160 8.45 17.00 9.13
N GLN A 161 8.73 16.91 10.44
CA GLN A 161 8.54 15.67 11.20
C GLN A 161 7.08 15.19 11.22
N ARG A 162 6.13 16.12 11.28
CA ARG A 162 4.70 15.80 11.33
C ARG A 162 4.26 15.24 9.97
N GLN A 163 4.67 15.87 8.88
CA GLN A 163 4.36 15.44 7.52
C GLN A 163 4.95 14.05 7.23
N LEU A 164 6.21 13.81 7.61
CA LEU A 164 6.81 12.48 7.47
C LEU A 164 6.08 11.45 8.34
N SER A 165 5.66 11.84 9.55
CA SER A 165 4.90 10.97 10.44
C SER A 165 3.61 10.49 9.79
N LEU A 166 2.86 11.38 9.12
CA LEU A 166 1.65 11.01 8.38
C LEU A 166 1.93 9.90 7.38
N LEU A 167 2.95 10.06 6.53
CA LEU A 167 3.30 9.06 5.52
C LEU A 167 3.72 7.72 6.14
N LEU A 168 4.58 7.74 7.17
CA LEU A 168 5.03 6.50 7.82
C LEU A 168 3.89 5.78 8.53
N HIS A 169 2.93 6.53 9.11
CA HIS A 169 1.73 5.95 9.72
C HIS A 169 0.82 5.27 8.70
N GLU A 170 0.74 5.76 7.46
CA GLU A 170 0.03 5.07 6.39
C GLU A 170 0.79 3.84 5.89
N ALA A 171 2.10 3.97 5.68
CA ALA A 171 2.93 2.89 5.16
C ALA A 171 2.98 1.70 6.12
N ILE A 172 3.07 1.92 7.44
CA ILE A 172 3.16 0.83 8.42
C ILE A 172 1.89 -0.02 8.53
N GLN A 173 0.73 0.49 8.09
CA GLN A 173 -0.50 -0.30 8.12
C GLN A 173 -0.42 -1.52 7.20
N ILE A 174 0.31 -1.42 6.09
CA ILE A 174 0.45 -2.50 5.10
C ILE A 174 1.12 -3.75 5.72
N PRO A 175 2.34 -3.68 6.27
CA PRO A 175 2.95 -4.83 6.94
C PRO A 175 2.22 -5.21 8.23
N ARG A 176 1.53 -4.28 8.90
CA ARG A 176 0.66 -4.59 10.03
C ARG A 176 -0.49 -5.51 9.62
N GLN A 177 -1.16 -5.23 8.50
CA GLN A 177 -2.22 -6.08 7.99
C GLN A 177 -1.74 -7.49 7.62
N LEU A 178 -0.47 -7.63 7.24
CA LEU A 178 0.16 -8.92 6.95
C LEU A 178 0.68 -9.66 8.19
N GLY A 179 0.56 -9.08 9.39
CA GLY A 179 1.13 -9.61 10.62
C GLY A 179 2.66 -9.51 10.70
N GLU A 180 3.28 -8.65 9.90
CA GLU A 180 4.75 -8.53 9.79
C GLU A 180 5.31 -7.25 10.44
N VAL A 181 4.46 -6.38 11.02
CA VAL A 181 4.86 -5.09 11.63
C VAL A 181 6.02 -5.16 12.62
N ALA A 182 6.17 -6.27 13.35
CA ALA A 182 7.29 -6.45 14.28
C ALA A 182 8.66 -6.41 13.59
N ALA A 183 8.74 -6.85 12.33
CA ALA A 183 9.95 -6.78 11.52
C ALA A 183 10.35 -5.35 11.11
N PHE A 184 9.43 -4.40 11.29
CA PHE A 184 9.55 -3.01 10.86
C PHE A 184 9.64 -2.03 12.05
N GLY A 185 10.02 -2.52 13.24
CA GLY A 185 10.14 -1.69 14.44
C GLY A 185 8.81 -1.47 15.21
N GLY A 186 7.76 -2.19 14.83
CA GLY A 186 6.44 -2.09 15.45
C GLY A 186 5.58 -0.96 14.87
N SER A 187 4.39 -0.75 15.46
CA SER A 187 3.44 0.27 14.98
C SER A 187 3.82 1.70 15.34
N ASN A 188 4.78 1.89 16.25
CA ASN A 188 5.25 3.21 16.65
C ASN A 188 6.38 3.67 15.71
N VAL A 189 6.07 4.64 14.86
CA VAL A 189 7.01 5.18 13.84
C VAL A 189 7.91 6.30 14.37
N GLU A 190 7.68 6.79 15.60
CA GLU A 190 8.41 7.91 16.21
C GLU A 190 9.94 7.70 16.26
N PRO A 191 10.48 6.52 16.62
CA PRO A 191 11.92 6.27 16.56
C PRO A 191 12.50 6.44 15.16
N SER A 192 11.77 5.99 14.13
CA SER A 192 12.16 6.12 12.72
C SER A 192 12.20 7.57 12.29
N ILE A 193 11.18 8.36 12.64
CA ILE A 193 11.11 9.81 12.35
C ILE A 193 12.30 10.52 13.01
N ARG A 194 12.52 10.32 14.31
CA ARG A 194 13.63 10.98 15.02
C ARG A 194 14.98 10.63 14.41
N SER A 195 15.17 9.39 13.99
CA SER A 195 16.41 8.96 13.38
C SER A 195 16.64 9.59 12.01
N CYS A 196 15.60 9.67 11.16
CA CYS A 196 15.63 10.39 9.88
C CYS A 196 16.10 11.85 10.05
N PHE A 197 15.66 12.54 11.10
CA PHE A 197 16.02 13.93 11.36
C PHE A 197 17.34 14.08 12.16
N ARG A 198 17.80 13.04 12.86
CA ARG A 198 19.07 13.04 13.62
C ARG A 198 20.29 12.82 12.75
N PHE A 199 20.23 11.91 11.76
CA PHE A 199 21.36 11.51 10.93
C PHE A 199 21.97 12.63 10.06
N LYS A 200 21.32 13.81 9.99
CA LYS A 200 21.80 14.98 9.24
C LYS A 200 22.31 16.13 10.12
N CYS A 201 22.57 15.91 11.40
CA CYS A 201 23.13 16.90 12.33
C CYS A 201 24.64 17.22 12.14
N TYR A 202 25.10 17.40 10.90
CA TYR A 202 26.33 18.14 10.61
C TYR A 202 25.99 19.30 9.65
N GLY A 203 25.44 20.40 10.18
CA GLY A 203 25.53 21.72 9.54
C GLY A 203 24.30 22.37 8.88
N LEU A 204 23.09 21.80 8.91
CA LEU A 204 21.89 22.41 8.31
C LEU A 204 20.75 22.64 9.33
N PRO A 205 19.91 23.68 9.15
CA PRO A 205 18.84 24.03 10.09
C PRO A 205 17.78 22.93 10.25
N ARG A 206 17.33 22.73 11.50
CA ARG A 206 16.61 21.55 12.01
C ARG A 206 15.16 21.34 11.55
N SER A 207 14.61 22.12 10.62
CA SER A 207 13.14 22.21 10.46
C SER A 207 12.57 21.82 9.11
N ARG A 208 13.36 21.68 8.04
CA ARG A 208 12.85 21.40 6.68
C ARG A 208 13.88 20.67 5.83
N TYR A 209 13.47 19.56 5.20
CA TYR A 209 14.39 18.67 4.46
C TYR A 209 13.85 18.35 3.06
N ASN A 210 14.75 18.09 2.12
CA ASN A 210 14.42 17.67 0.75
C ASN A 210 14.31 16.15 0.63
N CYS A 211 13.52 15.70 -0.35
CA CYS A 211 13.27 14.30 -0.70
C CYS A 211 14.54 13.43 -0.70
N HIS A 212 15.62 13.91 -1.36
CA HIS A 212 16.88 13.17 -1.54
C HIS A 212 17.63 12.87 -0.22
N ASP A 213 17.41 13.68 0.81
CA ASP A 213 18.16 13.64 2.06
C ASP A 213 17.55 12.70 3.09
N LEU A 214 16.25 12.43 2.96
CA LEU A 214 15.48 11.49 3.77
C LEU A 214 15.58 10.03 3.25
N LEU A 215 16.01 9.86 1.99
CA LEU A 215 16.09 8.57 1.29
C LEU A 215 16.93 7.53 2.03
N TYR A 216 18.13 7.88 2.50
CA TYR A 216 19.19 6.86 2.59
C TYR A 216 19.16 5.90 3.79
N ASN A 217 18.61 6.27 4.95
CA ASN A 217 19.01 5.56 6.18
C ASN A 217 17.95 4.66 6.84
N ILE A 218 16.65 4.89 6.65
CA ILE A 218 15.59 4.08 7.31
C ILE A 218 14.37 3.91 6.41
N ILE A 219 14.01 4.96 5.68
CA ILE A 219 12.85 4.97 4.80
C ILE A 219 13.05 4.04 3.61
N TYR A 220 14.25 3.98 3.01
CA TYR A 220 14.51 3.03 1.91
C TYR A 220 14.31 1.57 2.35
N CYS A 221 14.89 1.12 3.47
CA CYS A 221 14.68 -0.27 3.90
C CYS A 221 13.22 -0.58 4.26
N PHE A 222 12.51 0.39 4.84
CA PHE A 222 11.11 0.22 5.24
C PHE A 222 10.16 0.24 4.04
N ILE A 223 10.30 1.25 3.18
CA ILE A 223 9.46 1.49 2.01
C ILE A 223 9.87 0.55 0.86
N SER A 224 11.15 0.34 0.54
CA SER A 224 11.57 -0.54 -0.57
C SER A 224 11.21 -2.01 -0.38
N VAL A 225 10.93 -2.45 0.86
CA VAL A 225 10.36 -3.79 1.12
C VAL A 225 8.84 -3.80 0.94
N ILE A 226 8.17 -2.67 1.20
CA ILE A 226 6.72 -2.49 1.02
C ILE A 226 6.36 -2.21 -0.44
N LEU A 227 7.28 -1.60 -1.21
CA LEU A 227 7.13 -1.30 -2.64
C LEU A 227 7.71 -2.46 -3.47
N PRO A 228 6.90 -3.37 -4.03
CA PRO A 228 7.34 -4.71 -4.47
C PRO A 228 8.32 -4.77 -5.66
N SER A 229 8.93 -3.68 -6.12
CA SER A 229 9.80 -3.69 -7.30
C SER A 229 11.05 -4.57 -7.11
N VAL A 230 11.46 -4.84 -5.86
CA VAL A 230 12.56 -5.75 -5.52
C VAL A 230 12.18 -7.23 -5.73
N ALA A 231 10.91 -7.61 -5.56
CA ALA A 231 10.48 -9.00 -5.73
C ALA A 231 10.47 -9.44 -7.21
N SER A 232 10.19 -8.51 -8.14
CA SER A 232 10.21 -8.77 -9.58
C SER A 232 11.61 -9.11 -10.11
N TYR A 233 12.66 -8.47 -9.58
CA TYR A 233 14.05 -8.81 -9.92
C TYR A 233 14.46 -10.21 -9.46
N LEU A 234 13.86 -10.71 -8.38
CA LEU A 234 14.21 -12.01 -7.80
C LEU A 234 13.46 -13.19 -8.44
N GLU A 235 12.26 -12.97 -9.00
CA GLU A 235 11.55 -13.98 -9.81
C GLU A 235 12.29 -14.28 -11.13
N GLY A 236 13.05 -13.33 -11.68
CA GLY A 236 13.84 -13.50 -12.91
C GLY A 236 15.20 -14.17 -12.72
N GLY A 237 15.73 -14.23 -11.50
CA GLY A 237 17.05 -14.82 -11.19
C GLY A 237 17.03 -16.31 -10.82
N TRP A 238 15.86 -16.96 -10.86
CA TRP A 238 15.68 -18.38 -10.52
C TRP A 238 14.94 -19.17 -11.64
N ARG A 239 15.11 -18.76 -12.90
CA ARG A 239 14.80 -19.61 -14.06
C ARG A 239 16.08 -20.04 -14.76
#